data_AF-A0A536ZC88-F1
#
_entry.id   AF-A0A536ZC88-F1
#
_cell.length_a   1.000
_cell.length_b   1.000
_cell.length_c   1.000
_cell.angle_alpha   90.00
_cell.angle_beta   90.00
_cell.angle_gamma   90.00
#
_symmetry.space_group_name_H-M   'P 1'
#
loop_
_entity.id
_entity.type
_entity.pdbx_description
1 polymer ?
#
loop_
_entity_poly.entity_id
_entity_poly.type
_entity_poly.pdbx_seq_one_letter_code
_entity_poly.pdbx_strand_id
1 'polypeptide(L)' 'MSNKPIRIAVTGAAGQIGYSLLFRIASGEMLGKNQPVILQMLEIPDEKAQKAL' A
#
# COMPACT_ATOMS: atom_id res chain seq x y z
N MET A 1 0.59 -24.97 -0.82
CA MET A 1 -0.14 -24.22 -1.87
C MET A 1 0.10 -22.74 -1.60
N SER A 2 0.73 -21.98 -2.50
CA SER A 2 0.77 -20.53 -2.35
C SER A 2 -0.61 -19.97 -2.70
N ASN A 3 -1.27 -19.29 -1.76
CA ASN A 3 -2.54 -18.63 -2.03
C ASN A 3 -2.37 -17.60 -3.16
N LYS A 4 -3.41 -17.42 -3.98
CA LYS A 4 -3.38 -16.36 -5.02
C LYS A 4 -3.23 -14.99 -4.34
N PRO A 5 -2.37 -14.10 -4.84
CA PRO A 5 -2.21 -12.76 -4.26
C PRO A 5 -3.51 -11.95 -4.31
N ILE A 6 -3.83 -11.26 -3.21
CA ILE A 6 -4.96 -10.34 -3.14
C ILE A 6 -4.46 -8.93 -3.46
N ARG A 7 -5.17 -8.23 -4.34
CA ARG A 7 -4.90 -6.83 -4.67
C ARG A 7 -5.62 -5.92 -3.70
N ILE A 8 -4.90 -4.96 -3.11
CA ILE A 8 -5.43 -4.01 -2.13
C ILE A 8 -5.12 -2.61 -2.63
N ALA A 9 -6.17 -1.81 -2.85
CA ALA A 9 -6.03 -0.39 -3.13
C ALA A 9 -5.96 0.40 -1.81
N VAL A 10 -4.97 1.27 -1.68
CA VAL A 10 -4.82 2.18 -0.53
C VAL A 10 -4.76 3.60 -1.05
N THR A 11 -5.75 4.43 -0.71
CA THR A 11 -5.76 5.86 -1.03
C THR A 11 -5.07 6.67 0.07
N GLY A 12 -4.50 7.83 -0.28
CA GLY A 12 -3.71 8.63 0.67
C GLY A 12 -2.49 7.86 1.19
N ALA A 13 -1.93 6.97 0.37
CA ALA A 13 -0.89 6.02 0.78
C ALA A 13 0.42 6.71 1.22
N ALA A 14 0.70 7.92 0.70
CA ALA A 14 1.84 8.74 1.11
C ALA A 14 1.61 9.54 2.41
N GLY A 15 0.39 9.53 2.96
CA GLY A 15 0.05 10.20 4.21
C GLY A 15 0.57 9.45 5.45
N GLN A 16 0.49 10.10 6.61
CA GLN A 16 0.97 9.56 7.89
C GLN A 16 0.29 8.22 8.29
N ILE A 17 -1.01 8.10 7.99
CA ILE A 17 -1.73 6.84 8.21
C ILE A 17 -1.23 5.77 7.25
N GLY A 18 -1.06 6.10 5.96
CA GLY A 18 -0.49 5.17 4.97
C GLY A 18 0.88 4.65 5.40
N TYR A 19 1.76 5.52 5.88
CA TYR A 19 3.10 5.14 6.34
C TYR A 19 3.06 4.10 7.46
N SER A 20 2.14 4.20 8.42
CA SER A 20 2.01 3.19 9.48
C SER A 20 1.22 1.94 9.06
N LEU A 21 0.22 2.10 8.20
CA LEU A 21 -0.70 1.05 7.79
C LEU A 21 -0.07 0.05 6.80
N LEU A 22 0.69 0.54 5.81
CA LEU A 22 1.21 -0.28 4.72
C LEU A 22 2.10 -1.43 5.22
N PHE A 23 2.93 -1.19 6.24
CA PHE A 23 3.77 -2.22 6.83
C PHE A 23 2.98 -3.29 7.59
N ARG A 24 1.85 -2.92 8.20
CA ARG A 24 0.94 -3.87 8.88
C ARG A 24 0.20 -4.75 7.88
N ILE A 25 -0.17 -4.19 6.73
CA ILE A 25 -0.75 -4.99 5.64
C ILE A 25 0.31 -5.94 5.07
N ALA A 26 1.51 -5.43 4.77
CA ALA A 26 2.60 -6.23 4.21
C ALA A 26 3.14 -7.31 5.15
N SER A 27 3.06 -7.11 6.47
CA SER A 27 3.44 -8.13 7.48
C SER A 27 2.41 -9.26 7.61
N GLY A 28 1.25 -9.14 6.96
CA GLY A 28 0.16 -10.10 7.03
C GLY A 28 -0.75 -9.91 8.25
N GLU A 29 -0.69 -8.77 8.94
CA GLU A 29 -1.56 -8.51 10.10
C GLU A 29 -3.04 -8.38 9.70
N MET A 30 -3.32 -7.96 8.47
CA MET A 30 -4.69 -7.76 7.97
C MET A 30 -5.36 -9.04 7.45
N LEU A 31 -4.62 -9.85 6.68
CA LEU A 31 -5.17 -11.03 5.96
C LEU A 31 -4.50 -12.36 6.35
N GLY A 32 -3.58 -12.33 7.32
CA GLY A 32 -2.80 -13.48 7.77
C GLY A 32 -1.42 -13.58 7.09
N LYS A 33 -0.44 -14.12 7.84
CA LYS A 33 0.98 -14.22 7.43
C LYS A 33 1.25 -15.03 6.15
N ASN A 34 0.29 -15.87 5.73
CA ASN A 34 0.42 -16.76 4.58
C ASN A 34 -0.33 -16.26 3.34
N GLN A 35 -0.98 -15.09 3.41
CA GLN A 35 -1.71 -14.51 2.29
C GLN A 35 -0.84 -13.48 1.58
N PRO A 36 -0.32 -13.76 0.37
CA PRO A 36 0.41 -12.76 -0.41
C PRO A 36 -0.51 -11.63 -0.83
N VAL A 37 0.05 -10.41 -0.91
CA VAL A 37 -0.68 -9.20 -1.27
C VAL A 37 0.04 -8.40 -2.35
N ILE A 38 -0.72 -7.66 -3.14
CA ILE A 38 -0.24 -6.65 -4.08
C ILE A 38 -0.85 -5.32 -3.65
N LEU A 39 0.01 -4.38 -3.25
CA LEU A 39 -0.42 -3.04 -2.85
C LEU A 39 -0.52 -2.13 -4.07
N GLN A 40 -1.70 -1.55 -4.27
CA GLN A 40 -1.97 -0.52 -5.26
C GLN A 40 -2.14 0.81 -4.53
N MET A 41 -1.06 1.58 -4.46
CA MET A 41 -1.02 2.82 -3.70
C MET A 41 -1.44 3.99 -4.58
N LEU A 42 -2.49 4.71 -4.17
CA LEU A 42 -3.03 5.88 -4.86
C LEU A 42 -2.80 7.13 -4.02
N GLU A 43 -2.29 8.17 -4.67
CA GLU A 43 -2.30 9.53 -4.17
C GLU A 43 -2.65 10.51 -5.30
N ILE A 44 -3.04 11.72 -4.92
CA ILE A 44 -3.04 12.88 -5.78
C ILE A 44 -1.61 13.20 -6.25
N PRO A 45 -1.43 13.78 -7.43
CA PRO A 45 -0.13 14.27 -7.87
C PRO A 45 0.43 15.31 -6.89
N ASP A 46 1.71 15.20 -6.55
CA ASP A 46 2.41 16.28 -5.87
C ASP A 46 2.86 17.32 -6.91
N GLU A 47 2.07 18.39 -7.05
CA GLU A 47 2.35 19.48 -8.00
C GLU A 47 3.73 20.12 -7.78
N LYS A 48 4.27 20.11 -6.55
CA LYS A 48 5.59 20.70 -6.26
C LYS A 48 6.71 19.78 -6.70
N ALA A 49 6.57 18.48 -6.46
CA ALA A 49 7.53 17.49 -6.94
C ALA A 49 7.57 17.42 -8.47
N GLN A 50 6.40 17.55 -9.13
CA GLN A 50 6.32 17.52 -10.59
C GLN A 50 6.97 18.73 -11.29
N LYS A 51 6.94 19.91 -10.68
CA LYS A 51 7.56 21.12 -11.24
C LYS A 51 9.09 21.17 -11.09
N ALA A 52 9.68 20.25 -10.33
CA ALA A 52 11.12 20.17 -10.08
C ALA A 52 11.85 19.18 -11.01
N LEU A 53 11.13 18.52 -11.93
CA LEU A 53 11.65 17.61 -12.95
C LEU A 53 11.62 18.28 -14.34
#